data_AF-A0A399P713-F1
#
_entry.id   AF-A0A399P713-F1
#
_cell.length_a   1.000
_cell.length_b   1.000
_cell.length_c   1.000
_cell.angle_alpha   90.00
_cell.angle_beta   90.00
_cell.angle_gamma   90.00
#
_symmetry.space_group_name_H-M   'P 1'
#
loop_
_entity.id
_entity.type
_entity.pdbx_description
1 polymer ?
#
loop_
_entity_poly.entity_id
_entity_poly.type
_entity_poly.pdbx_seq_one_letter_code
_entity_poly.pdbx_strand_id
1 'polypeptide(L)'
;PGWEVPHVDGGLAVWVGIGAPVSTELALAARARGMMITGGGRFGHDGAFERFLRIPITSPPAQTDRALDLLEEAWRGLAPAPGLDLVDRSVLV
;
A
#
# COMPACT_ATOMS: atom_id res chain seq x y z
N PRO A 1 9.81 2.92 6.32
CA PRO A 1 9.48 1.79 5.42
C PRO A 1 10.31 1.93 4.14
N GLY A 2 10.72 0.83 3.50
CA GLY A 2 11.45 0.86 2.21
C GLY A 2 10.52 0.81 1.00
N TRP A 3 9.42 1.56 1.02
CA TRP A 3 8.41 1.52 -0.04
C TRP A 3 8.91 2.16 -1.34
N GLU A 4 8.53 1.58 -2.46
CA GLU A 4 8.82 2.09 -3.79
C GLU A 4 7.66 2.96 -4.26
N VAL A 5 7.88 4.28 -4.29
CA VAL A 5 6.91 5.27 -4.78
C VAL A 5 7.32 5.69 -6.19
N PRO A 6 6.54 5.36 -7.22
CA PRO A 6 6.89 5.76 -8.58
C PRO A 6 6.73 7.27 -8.77
N HIS A 7 7.59 7.85 -9.60
CA HIS A 7 7.33 9.16 -10.17
C HIS A 7 6.24 9.02 -11.25
N VAL A 8 5.26 9.93 -11.25
CA VAL A 8 4.20 9.98 -12.26
C VAL A 8 3.98 11.42 -12.71
N ASP A 9 3.75 11.62 -14.01
CA ASP A 9 3.48 12.94 -14.60
C ASP A 9 2.00 13.34 -14.50
N GLY A 10 1.14 12.46 -14.01
CA GLY A 10 -0.30 12.70 -13.86
C GLY A 10 -1.11 11.44 -13.57
N GLY A 11 -2.43 11.59 -13.49
CA GLY A 11 -3.38 10.51 -13.22
C GLY A 11 -4.24 10.76 -11.98
N LEU A 12 -4.93 9.72 -11.52
CA LEU A 12 -5.82 9.79 -10.35
C LEU A 12 -5.23 9.09 -9.10
N ALA A 13 -4.26 8.21 -9.29
CA ALA A 13 -3.62 7.47 -8.21
C ALA A 13 -2.24 6.99 -8.62
N VAL A 14 -1.36 6.82 -7.62
CA VAL A 14 -0.09 6.11 -7.75
C VAL A 14 -0.22 4.69 -7.20
N TRP A 15 0.53 3.77 -7.79
CA TRP A 15 0.67 2.40 -7.31
C TRP A 15 1.98 2.28 -6.55
N VAL A 16 1.90 2.26 -5.22
CA VAL A 16 3.07 2.24 -4.34
C VAL A 16 3.39 0.80 -3.97
N GLY A 17 4.61 0.36 -4.25
CA GLY A 17 5.13 -0.92 -3.82
C GLY A 17 5.45 -0.88 -2.33
N ILE A 18 4.76 -1.68 -1.52
CA ILE A 18 4.90 -1.69 -0.05
C ILE A 18 5.87 -2.76 0.47
N GLY A 19 6.55 -3.47 -0.43
CA GLY A 19 7.62 -4.44 -0.14
C GLY A 19 7.13 -5.81 0.38
N ALA A 20 5.96 -5.88 1.02
CA ALA A 20 5.38 -7.12 1.54
C ALA A 20 3.96 -7.37 1.00
N PRO A 21 3.51 -8.62 0.84
CA PRO A 21 2.20 -8.95 0.26
C PRO A 21 1.08 -8.80 1.32
N VAL A 22 0.95 -7.60 1.87
CA VAL A 22 0.08 -7.29 3.02
C VAL A 22 -0.88 -6.13 2.73
N SER A 23 -1.15 -5.81 1.46
CA SER A 23 -1.96 -4.65 1.08
C SER A 23 -3.39 -4.73 1.61
N THR A 24 -3.99 -5.92 1.60
CA THR A 24 -5.32 -6.16 2.13
C THR A 24 -5.36 -6.00 3.65
N GLU A 25 -4.39 -6.59 4.37
CA GLU A 25 -4.27 -6.45 5.82
C GLU A 25 -4.04 -4.99 6.24
N LEU A 26 -3.16 -4.29 5.51
CA LEU A 26 -2.87 -2.88 5.73
C LEU A 26 -4.11 -2.01 5.49
N ALA A 27 -4.89 -2.29 4.45
CA ALA A 27 -6.13 -1.58 4.18
C ALA A 27 -7.18 -1.79 5.29
N LEU A 28 -7.26 -2.99 5.87
CA LEU A 28 -8.11 -3.28 7.03
C LEU A 28 -7.61 -2.56 8.30
N ALA A 29 -6.30 -2.58 8.55
CA ALA A 29 -5.68 -1.90 9.69
C ALA A 29 -5.85 -0.36 9.62
N ALA A 30 -5.76 0.22 8.43
CA ALA A 30 -6.06 1.62 8.16
C ALA A 30 -7.53 1.96 8.41
N ARG A 31 -8.46 1.09 7.96
CA ARG A 31 -9.89 1.27 8.18
C ARG A 31 -10.24 1.32 9.66
N ALA A 32 -9.60 0.47 10.48
CA ALA A 32 -9.79 0.50 11.93
C ALA A 32 -9.38 1.85 12.58
N ARG A 33 -8.56 2.65 11.88
CA ARG A 33 -8.12 4.00 12.28
C ARG A 33 -8.91 5.13 11.59
N GLY A 34 -10.00 4.79 10.91
CA GLY A 34 -10.83 5.77 10.20
C GLY A 34 -10.29 6.21 8.84
N MET A 35 -9.24 5.57 8.31
CA MET A 35 -8.73 5.83 6.97
C MET A 35 -9.21 4.78 5.97
N MET A 36 -9.78 5.23 4.85
CA MET A 36 -10.11 4.34 3.74
C MET A 36 -9.00 4.36 2.70
N ILE A 37 -8.43 3.20 2.40
CA ILE A 37 -7.47 3.00 1.31
C ILE A 37 -7.78 1.70 0.58
N THR A 38 -7.38 1.61 -0.69
CA THR A 38 -7.61 0.41 -1.52
C THR A 38 -6.32 -0.38 -1.64
N GLY A 39 -6.30 -1.59 -1.07
CA GLY A 39 -5.23 -2.56 -1.29
C GLY A 39 -5.21 -3.07 -2.73
N GLY A 40 -4.03 -3.40 -3.23
CA GLY A 40 -3.82 -3.87 -4.60
C GLY A 40 -4.54 -5.19 -4.91
N GLY A 41 -4.71 -6.06 -3.91
CA GLY A 41 -5.41 -7.35 -4.06
C GLY A 41 -6.84 -7.26 -4.62
N ARG A 42 -7.47 -6.07 -4.59
CA ARG A 42 -8.79 -5.85 -5.23
C ARG A 42 -8.76 -5.75 -6.75
N PHE A 43 -7.58 -5.70 -7.36
CA PHE A 43 -7.40 -5.45 -8.80
C PHE A 43 -6.78 -6.63 -9.55
N GLY A 44 -6.60 -7.77 -8.90
CA GLY A 44 -6.08 -8.98 -9.51
C GLY A 44 -6.70 -10.24 -8.91
N HIS A 45 -6.50 -11.37 -9.57
CA HIS A 45 -6.89 -12.68 -9.06
C HIS A 45 -5.78 -13.27 -8.18
N ASP A 46 -6.12 -14.20 -7.29
CA ASP A 46 -5.17 -15.00 -6.49
C ASP A 46 -4.13 -14.18 -5.69
N GLY A 47 -4.52 -13.01 -5.17
CA GLY A 47 -3.61 -12.13 -4.42
C GLY A 47 -2.60 -11.38 -5.29
N ALA A 48 -2.82 -11.32 -6.61
CA ALA A 48 -2.07 -10.44 -7.47
C ALA A 48 -2.15 -8.99 -6.95
N PHE A 49 -1.00 -8.33 -6.94
CA PHE A 49 -0.80 -6.98 -6.40
C PHE A 49 -0.94 -6.83 -4.88
N GLU A 50 -0.90 -7.90 -4.09
CA GLU A 50 -0.88 -7.77 -2.61
C GLU A 50 0.32 -6.98 -2.07
N ARG A 51 1.35 -6.76 -2.90
CA ARG A 51 2.53 -5.93 -2.59
C ARG A 51 2.35 -4.45 -2.94
N PHE A 52 1.15 -4.02 -3.33
CA PHE A 52 0.90 -2.65 -3.77
C PHE A 52 -0.29 -2.01 -3.07
N LEU A 53 -0.20 -0.69 -2.85
CA LEU A 53 -1.33 0.16 -2.52
C LEU A 53 -1.64 1.09 -3.69
N ARG A 54 -2.94 1.31 -3.95
CA ARG A 54 -3.40 2.34 -4.87
C ARG A 54 -3.74 3.60 -4.08
N ILE A 55 -2.84 4.58 -4.10
CA ILE A 55 -2.96 5.83 -3.32
C ILE A 55 -3.49 6.95 -4.22
N PRO A 56 -4.67 7.53 -3.93
CA PRO A 56 -5.18 8.68 -4.68
C PRO A 56 -4.23 9.88 -4.57
N ILE A 57 -4.02 10.58 -5.69
CA ILE A 57 -3.20 11.82 -5.74
C ILE A 57 -4.05 13.07 -5.97
N THR A 58 -5.36 12.95 -5.78
CA THR A 58 -6.34 14.01 -6.04
C THR A 58 -6.89 14.67 -4.77
N SER A 59 -6.50 14.19 -3.60
CA SER A 59 -6.92 14.76 -2.31
C SER A 59 -6.18 16.08 -2.01
N PRO A 60 -6.83 17.03 -1.31
CA PRO A 60 -6.15 18.23 -0.83
C PRO A 60 -4.94 17.90 0.07
N PRO A 61 -3.84 18.68 0.02
CA PRO A 61 -2.60 18.37 0.75
C PRO A 61 -2.80 18.04 2.24
N ALA A 62 -3.57 18.86 2.98
CA ALA A 62 -3.80 18.62 4.41
C ALA A 62 -4.56 17.30 4.69
N GLN A 63 -5.43 16.85 3.78
CA GLN A 63 -6.10 15.57 3.91
C GLN A 63 -5.12 14.42 3.60
N THR A 64 -4.26 14.61 2.60
CA THR A 64 -3.22 13.66 2.24
C THR A 64 -2.24 13.46 3.39
N ASP A 65 -1.75 14.53 4.02
CA ASP A 65 -0.82 14.46 5.15
C ASP A 65 -1.41 13.63 6.29
N ARG A 66 -2.65 13.95 6.70
CA ARG A 66 -3.36 13.19 7.73
C ARG A 66 -3.58 11.72 7.35
N ALA A 67 -3.86 11.44 6.08
CA ALA A 67 -3.99 10.06 5.61
C ALA A 67 -2.65 9.32 5.69
N LEU A 68 -1.54 9.96 5.33
CA LEU A 68 -0.22 9.36 5.42
C LEU A 68 0.19 9.06 6.87
N ASP A 69 -0.16 9.93 7.83
CA ASP A 69 0.05 9.67 9.26
C ASP A 69 -0.69 8.39 9.71
N LEU A 70 -1.98 8.28 9.39
CA LEU A 70 -2.79 7.10 9.73
C LEU A 70 -2.29 5.83 9.01
N LEU A 71 -1.78 5.96 7.78
CA LEU A 71 -1.19 4.86 7.03
C LEU A 71 0.11 4.38 7.67
N GLU A 72 0.94 5.30 8.15
CA GLU A 72 2.16 4.96 8.89
C GLU A 72 1.84 4.25 10.20
N GLU A 73 0.89 4.75 10.98
CA GLU A 73 0.43 4.08 12.20
C GLU A 73 -0.14 2.69 11.94
N ALA A 74 -0.88 2.53 10.84
CA ALA A 74 -1.39 1.23 10.41
C ALA A 74 -0.24 0.28 10.05
N TRP A 75 0.74 0.77 9.29
CA TRP A 75 1.92 -0.01 8.89
C TRP A 75 2.75 -0.47 10.09
N ARG A 76 3.06 0.43 11.02
CA ARG A 76 3.82 0.10 12.24
C ARG A 76 3.08 -0.89 13.15
N GLY A 77 1.74 -0.88 13.09
CA GLY A 77 0.89 -1.79 13.85
C GLY A 77 0.76 -3.19 13.25
N LEU A 78 1.20 -3.41 12.01
CA LEU A 78 1.32 -4.76 11.47
C LEU A 78 2.49 -5.45 12.18
N ALA A 79 2.19 -6.53 12.91
CA ALA A 79 3.24 -7.38 13.45
C ALA A 79 4.08 -7.93 12.28
N PRO A 80 5.41 -8.08 12.44
CA PRO A 80 6.20 -8.79 11.45
C PRO A 80 5.59 -10.19 11.27
N ALA A 81 5.03 -10.45 10.08
CA ALA A 81 4.65 -11.82 9.74
C ALA A 81 5.92 -12.67 9.81
N PRO A 82 5.97 -13.76 10.60
CA PRO A 82 7.11 -14.66 10.58
C PRO A 82 7.23 -15.26 9.17
N GLY A 83 8.37 -15.03 8.50
CA GLY A 83 8.84 -15.95 7.46
C GLY A 83 8.49 -15.67 6.00
N LEU A 84 8.36 -14.42 5.55
CA LEU A 84 8.41 -14.15 4.11
C LEU A 84 9.79 -13.61 3.72
N ASP A 85 10.72 -14.55 3.56
CA ASP A 85 12.03 -14.29 2.95
C ASP A 85 11.81 -13.89 1.48
N LEU A 86 12.14 -12.64 1.17
CA LEU A 86 11.87 -12.02 -0.13
C LEU A 86 13.05 -12.26 -1.06
N VAL A 87 13.06 -13.42 -1.71
CA VAL A 87 13.78 -13.60 -2.97
C VAL A 87 12.82 -14.24 -3.98
N ASP A 88 12.13 -13.40 -4.76
CA ASP A 88 11.98 -13.72 -6.18
C ASP A 88 12.01 -12.43 -7.00
N ARG A 89 13.14 -12.29 -7.71
CA ARG A 89 13.35 -11.31 -8.78
C ARG A 89 12.91 -11.97 -10.08
N SER A 90 11.62 -12.00 -10.33
CA SER A 90 11.04 -12.18 -11.67
C SER A 90 9.58 -11.76 -11.54
N VAL A 91 9.07 -10.78 -12.28
CA VAL A 91 8.83 -10.86 -13.72
C VAL A 91 8.75 -9.43 -14.27
N LEU A 92 9.63 -9.12 -15.22
CA LEU A 92 9.39 -8.14 -16.27
C LEU A 92 8.39 -8.75 -17.26
N VAL A 93 7.23 -8.13 -17.42
CA VAL A 93 6.49 -8.08 -18.69
C VAL A 93 6.20 -6.62 -18.99
#